data_AF-A0A8T4WAC4-F1
#
_entry.id   AF-A0A8T4WAC4-F1
#
_cell.length_a   1.000
_cell.length_b   1.000
_cell.length_c   1.000
_cell.angle_alpha   90.00
_cell.angle_beta   90.00
_cell.angle_gamma   90.00
#
_symmetry.space_group_name_H-M   'P 1'
#
loop_
_entity.id
_entity.type
_entity.pdbx_description
1 polymer ?
#
loop_
_entity_poly.entity_id
_entity_poly.type
_entity_poly.pdbx_seq_one_letter_code
_entity_poly.pdbx_strand_id
1 'polypeptide(L)'
;MGYTLPEVLAFLASTVFLSLVSYYDLKNRHVENMIMVVSVIIGTLLTLLSGHLFQFLLQHLLALSVTLLLATLLFRAGAIGGADFKSLLIISVMSPGAEFYDIINPLFEGVIVPMLQVLLMLVLGQIWCVFNRRNKADGEVTPPLLPFLLAGYLVLQTIPLLVIIML
;
A
#
# COMPACT_ATOMS: atom_id res chain seq x y z
N MET A 1 -1.53 14.53 -21.20
CA MET A 1 -0.71 13.35 -20.84
C MET A 1 -1.66 12.17 -20.73
N GLY A 2 -1.41 11.08 -21.43
CA GLY A 2 -2.24 9.87 -21.34
C GLY A 2 -1.57 8.87 -20.40
N TYR A 3 -2.36 8.20 -19.56
CA TYR A 3 -1.88 7.14 -18.69
C TYR A 3 -1.39 5.94 -19.51
N THR A 4 -0.29 5.34 -19.10
CA THR A 4 0.27 4.19 -19.82
C THR A 4 -0.42 2.90 -19.35
N LEU A 5 -0.51 1.91 -20.24
CA LEU A 5 -1.07 0.60 -19.89
C LEU A 5 -0.38 -0.03 -18.65
N PRO A 6 0.95 0.07 -18.47
CA PRO A 6 1.64 -0.45 -17.28
C PRO A 6 1.17 0.17 -15.97
N GLU A 7 1.00 1.49 -15.90
CA GLU A 7 0.51 2.23 -14.71
C GLU A 7 -0.90 1.77 -14.33
N VAL A 8 -1.79 1.68 -15.32
CA VAL A 8 -3.18 1.24 -15.10
C VAL A 8 -3.23 -0.20 -14.58
N LEU A 9 -2.40 -1.10 -15.14
CA LEU A 9 -2.32 -2.49 -14.69
C LEU A 9 -1.74 -2.61 -13.28
N ALA A 10 -0.68 -1.87 -12.97
CA ALA A 10 -0.09 -1.81 -11.63
C ALA A 10 -1.11 -1.30 -10.61
N PHE A 11 -1.84 -0.24 -10.95
CA PHE A 11 -2.89 0.33 -10.12
C PHE A 11 -4.02 -0.68 -9.82
N LEU A 12 -4.55 -1.32 -10.86
CA LEU A 12 -5.64 -2.29 -10.73
C LEU A 12 -5.19 -3.53 -9.95
N ALA A 13 -4.01 -4.06 -10.24
CA ALA A 13 -3.47 -5.23 -9.54
C ALA A 13 -3.29 -4.94 -8.04
N SER A 14 -2.72 -3.78 -7.71
CA SER A 14 -2.53 -3.34 -6.32
C SER A 14 -3.85 -3.12 -5.61
N THR A 15 -4.84 -2.52 -6.28
CA THR A 15 -6.19 -2.31 -5.73
C THR A 15 -6.90 -3.63 -5.46
N VAL A 16 -6.84 -4.58 -6.39
CA VAL A 16 -7.44 -5.92 -6.21
C VAL A 16 -6.78 -6.66 -5.06
N PHE A 17 -5.45 -6.64 -5.00
CA PHE A 17 -4.68 -7.25 -3.90
C PHE A 17 -5.08 -6.65 -2.56
N LEU A 18 -5.02 -5.32 -2.42
CA LEU A 18 -5.35 -4.63 -1.17
C LEU A 18 -6.81 -4.82 -0.76
N SER A 19 -7.73 -4.83 -1.72
CA SER A 19 -9.15 -5.11 -1.46
C SER A 19 -9.36 -6.52 -0.91
N LEU A 20 -8.66 -7.50 -1.49
CA LEU A 20 -8.72 -8.87 -1.07
C LEU A 20 -8.17 -9.03 0.36
N VAL A 21 -6.96 -8.54 0.64
CA VAL A 21 -6.39 -8.67 1.99
C VAL A 21 -7.14 -7.84 3.04
N SER A 22 -7.66 -6.66 2.67
CA SER A 22 -8.56 -5.85 3.49
C SER A 22 -9.83 -6.62 3.89
N TYR A 23 -10.45 -7.32 2.92
CA TYR A 23 -11.62 -8.15 3.19
C TYR A 23 -11.32 -9.26 4.20
N TYR A 24 -10.21 -9.97 4.03
CA TYR A 24 -9.80 -11.04 4.96
C TYR A 24 -9.44 -10.50 6.35
N ASP A 25 -8.78 -9.35 6.42
CA ASP A 25 -8.46 -8.68 7.69
C ASP A 25 -9.72 -8.24 8.44
N LEU A 26 -10.71 -7.68 7.74
CA LEU A 26 -11.99 -7.31 8.36
C LEU A 26 -12.80 -8.52 8.82
N LYS A 27 -12.87 -9.56 8.00
CA LYS A 27 -13.73 -10.72 8.26
C LYS A 27 -13.13 -11.70 9.26
N ASN A 28 -11.87 -12.08 9.06
CA ASN A 28 -11.25 -13.17 9.79
C ASN A 28 -10.15 -12.71 10.76
N ARG A 29 -9.77 -11.41 10.74
CA ARG A 29 -8.62 -10.88 11.49
C ARG A 29 -7.31 -11.64 11.20
N HIS A 30 -7.28 -12.32 10.06
CA HIS A 30 -6.18 -13.15 9.63
C HIS A 30 -6.15 -13.23 8.11
N VAL A 31 -4.96 -13.05 7.54
CA VAL A 31 -4.70 -13.20 6.11
C VAL A 31 -3.81 -14.41 5.91
N GLU A 32 -4.30 -15.38 5.14
CA GLU A 32 -3.55 -16.61 4.87
C GLU A 32 -2.27 -16.33 4.07
N ASN A 33 -1.18 -17.02 4.43
CA ASN A 33 0.09 -16.88 3.72
C ASN A 33 -0.02 -17.25 2.23
N MET A 34 -0.86 -18.23 1.89
CA MET A 34 -1.06 -18.65 0.50
C MET A 34 -1.62 -17.53 -0.37
N ILE A 35 -2.56 -16.76 0.16
CA ILE A 35 -3.11 -15.58 -0.53
C ILE A 35 -1.98 -14.60 -0.84
N MET A 36 -1.15 -14.28 0.15
CA MET A 36 -0.05 -13.34 -0.04
C MET A 36 0.99 -13.83 -1.04
N VAL A 37 1.36 -15.12 -1.01
CA VAL A 37 2.31 -15.70 -1.97
C VAL A 37 1.75 -15.65 -3.39
N VAL A 38 0.49 -16.05 -3.59
CA VAL A 38 -0.15 -16.01 -4.91
C VAL A 38 -0.23 -14.57 -5.42
N SER A 39 -0.61 -13.62 -4.56
CA SER A 39 -0.68 -12.21 -4.95
C SER A 39 0.67 -11.62 -5.31
N VAL A 40 1.76 -11.96 -4.60
CA VAL A 40 3.12 -11.54 -4.98
C VAL A 40 3.49 -12.07 -6.35
N ILE A 41 3.26 -13.36 -6.59
CA ILE A 41 3.66 -14.00 -7.85
C ILE A 41 2.91 -13.33 -9.00
N ILE A 42 1.58 -13.22 -8.90
CA ILE A 42 0.75 -12.60 -9.94
C ILE A 42 1.12 -11.12 -10.12
N GLY A 43 1.23 -10.37 -9.02
CA GLY A 43 1.56 -8.94 -9.06
C GLY A 43 2.93 -8.68 -9.68
N THR A 44 3.96 -9.40 -9.24
CA THR A 44 5.31 -9.27 -9.79
C THR A 44 5.36 -9.68 -11.27
N LEU A 45 4.66 -10.75 -11.67
CA LEU A 45 4.57 -11.14 -13.07
C LEU A 45 3.89 -10.05 -13.91
N LEU A 46 2.80 -9.45 -13.41
CA LEU A 46 2.13 -8.34 -14.11
C LEU A 46 3.06 -7.13 -14.25
N THR A 47 3.73 -6.71 -13.18
CA THR A 47 4.68 -5.58 -13.20
C THR A 47 5.88 -5.84 -14.10
N LEU A 48 6.32 -7.10 -14.22
CA LEU A 48 7.42 -7.50 -15.09
C LEU A 48 7.00 -7.58 -16.57
N LEU A 49 5.84 -8.20 -16.85
CA LEU A 49 5.31 -8.36 -18.21
C LEU A 49 4.82 -7.03 -18.81
N SER A 50 4.35 -6.10 -17.98
CA SER A 50 3.97 -4.75 -18.43
C SER A 50 5.18 -3.87 -18.76
N GLY A 51 6.40 -4.29 -18.38
CA GLY A 51 7.61 -3.46 -18.50
C GLY A 51 7.72 -2.37 -17.44
N HIS A 52 6.73 -2.25 -16.54
CA HIS A 52 6.71 -1.23 -15.48
C HIS A 52 7.97 -1.28 -14.60
N LEU A 53 8.41 -2.50 -14.25
CA LEU A 53 9.61 -2.70 -13.45
C LEU A 53 10.87 -2.12 -14.11
N PHE A 54 11.01 -2.28 -15.43
CA PHE A 54 12.19 -1.80 -16.16
C PHE A 54 12.12 -0.30 -16.43
N GLN A 55 10.93 0.22 -16.71
CA GLN A 55 10.71 1.66 -16.94
C GLN A 55 10.97 2.48 -15.67
N PHE A 56 10.52 1.98 -14.51
CA PHE A 56 10.61 2.68 -13.22
C PHE A 56 11.53 1.95 -12.23
N LEU A 57 12.60 1.33 -12.71
CA LEU A 57 13.48 0.49 -11.89
C LEU A 57 14.00 1.20 -10.64
N LEU A 58 14.47 2.43 -10.79
CA LEU A 58 15.00 3.23 -9.69
C LEU A 58 13.94 3.51 -8.62
N GLN A 59 12.70 3.78 -9.05
CA GLN A 59 11.57 4.01 -8.16
C GLN A 59 11.20 2.74 -7.38
N HIS A 60 11.18 1.58 -8.05
CA HIS A 60 10.96 0.28 -7.37
C HIS A 60 12.03 -0.02 -6.33
N LEU A 61 13.31 0.20 -6.67
CA LEU A 61 14.41 -0.05 -5.74
C LEU A 61 14.33 0.86 -4.50
N LEU A 62 14.01 2.14 -4.68
CA LEU A 62 13.87 3.09 -3.58
C LEU A 62 12.64 2.77 -2.72
N ALA A 63 11.49 2.55 -3.37
CA ALA A 63 10.25 2.21 -2.69
C ALA A 63 10.39 0.94 -1.86
N LEU A 64 10.96 -0.11 -2.45
CA LEU A 64 11.21 -1.36 -1.75
C LEU A 64 12.19 -1.17 -0.59
N SER A 65 13.28 -0.42 -0.79
CA SER A 65 14.29 -0.21 0.25
C SER A 65 13.74 0.57 1.45
N VAL A 66 13.03 1.68 1.18
CA VAL A 66 12.40 2.51 2.21
C VAL A 66 11.30 1.73 2.92
N THR A 67 10.44 1.05 2.17
CA THR A 67 9.34 0.27 2.74
C THR A 67 9.86 -0.89 3.57
N LEU A 68 10.89 -1.60 3.10
CA LEU A 68 11.52 -2.68 3.86
C LEU A 68 12.10 -2.19 5.17
N LEU A 69 12.84 -1.09 5.15
CA LEU A 69 13.41 -0.49 6.36
C LEU A 69 12.30 -0.08 7.33
N LEU A 70 11.29 0.65 6.84
CA LEU A 70 10.19 1.15 7.67
C LEU A 70 9.33 0.02 8.23
N ALA A 71 8.92 -0.94 7.39
CA ALA A 71 8.14 -2.09 7.81
C ALA A 71 8.91 -2.95 8.81
N THR A 72 10.23 -3.12 8.65
CA THR A 72 11.06 -3.86 9.62
C THR A 72 11.12 -3.15 10.97
N LEU A 73 11.30 -1.83 10.99
CA LEU A 73 11.28 -1.04 12.22
C LEU A 73 9.93 -1.12 12.93
N LEU A 74 8.85 -0.94 12.19
CA LEU A 74 7.48 -1.00 12.73
C LEU A 74 7.12 -2.40 13.23
N PHE A 75 7.52 -3.45 12.50
CA PHE A 75 7.28 -4.85 12.90
C PHE A 75 8.05 -5.18 14.19
N ARG A 76 9.32 -4.76 14.29
CA ARG A 76 10.12 -4.94 15.51
C ARG A 76 9.59 -4.12 16.69
N ALA A 77 9.00 -2.96 16.44
CA ALA A 77 8.35 -2.15 17.46
C ALA A 77 6.97 -2.70 17.88
N GLY A 78 6.46 -3.75 17.20
CA GLY A 78 5.12 -4.30 17.46
C GLY A 78 3.97 -3.39 16.97
N ALA A 79 4.27 -2.38 16.14
CA ALA A 79 3.27 -1.44 15.64
C ALA A 79 2.43 -2.02 14.48
N ILE A 80 2.97 -3.00 13.76
CA ILE A 80 2.31 -3.69 12.65
C ILE A 80 2.46 -5.21 12.79
N GLY A 81 1.48 -5.95 12.28
CA GLY A 81 1.50 -7.41 12.26
C GLY A 81 2.30 -7.99 11.08
N GLY A 82 2.41 -9.32 11.04
CA GLY A 82 3.10 -10.02 9.95
C GLY A 82 2.40 -9.92 8.60
N ALA A 83 1.06 -9.81 8.59
CA ALA A 83 0.28 -9.62 7.37
C ALA A 83 0.47 -8.21 6.79
N ASP A 84 0.53 -7.20 7.65
CA ASP A 84 0.78 -5.80 7.28
C ASP A 84 2.18 -5.64 6.71
N PHE A 85 3.19 -6.19 7.40
CA PHE A 85 4.58 -6.19 6.94
C PHE A 85 4.70 -6.73 5.51
N LYS A 86 4.12 -7.92 5.27
CA LYS A 86 4.16 -8.53 3.94
C LYS A 86 3.41 -7.65 2.94
N SER A 87 2.18 -7.24 3.23
CA SER A 87 1.37 -6.40 2.33
C SER A 87 2.09 -5.12 1.89
N LEU A 88 2.82 -4.47 2.80
CA LEU A 88 3.64 -3.30 2.49
C LEU A 88 4.75 -3.63 1.47
N LEU A 89 5.46 -4.74 1.65
CA LEU A 89 6.47 -5.18 0.67
C LEU A 89 5.85 -5.51 -0.68
N ILE A 90 4.72 -6.21 -0.69
CA ILE A 90 4.01 -6.59 -1.92
C ILE A 90 3.63 -5.34 -2.71
N ILE A 91 3.05 -4.35 -2.04
CA ILE A 91 2.68 -3.09 -2.69
C ILE A 91 3.89 -2.33 -3.20
N SER A 92 4.99 -2.26 -2.44
CA SER A 92 6.20 -1.57 -2.93
C SER A 92 6.81 -2.17 -4.20
N VAL A 93 6.53 -3.45 -4.49
CA VAL A 93 6.92 -4.11 -5.74
C VAL A 93 5.89 -3.87 -6.84
N MET A 94 4.59 -3.92 -6.50
CA MET A 94 3.52 -3.80 -7.50
C MET A 94 3.28 -2.36 -7.95
N SER A 95 3.36 -1.42 -7.02
CA SER A 95 3.12 0.02 -7.18
C SER A 95 4.11 0.79 -6.29
N PRO A 96 5.30 1.14 -6.82
CA PRO A 96 6.38 1.74 -6.05
C PRO A 96 6.17 3.24 -5.74
N GLY A 97 5.06 3.84 -6.19
CA GLY A 97 4.81 5.26 -6.02
C GLY A 97 3.45 5.69 -6.55
N ALA A 98 3.34 6.93 -7.01
CA ALA A 98 2.14 7.42 -7.68
C ALA A 98 2.13 6.91 -9.13
N GLU A 99 1.08 6.18 -9.51
CA GLU A 99 0.95 5.59 -10.85
C GLU A 99 0.45 6.62 -11.88
N PHE A 100 -0.31 7.62 -11.43
CA PHE A 100 -1.03 8.54 -12.31
C PHE A 100 -0.48 9.97 -12.28
N TYR A 101 0.68 10.20 -11.68
CA TYR A 101 1.21 11.55 -11.55
C TYR A 101 2.73 11.58 -11.36
N ASP A 102 3.41 12.29 -12.26
CA ASP A 102 4.82 12.66 -12.15
C ASP A 102 4.94 14.03 -11.44
N ILE A 103 4.95 14.07 -10.10
CA ILE A 103 4.91 15.36 -9.38
C ILE A 103 6.29 15.97 -9.38
N ILE A 104 7.30 15.20 -8.98
CA ILE A 104 8.62 15.72 -8.63
C ILE A 104 9.55 14.52 -8.64
N ASN A 105 10.45 14.41 -9.62
CA ASN A 105 11.61 13.51 -9.69
C ASN A 105 11.40 12.08 -9.10
N PRO A 106 11.57 11.00 -9.88
CA PRO A 106 11.32 9.61 -9.46
C PRO A 106 11.90 9.20 -8.08
N LEU A 107 12.99 9.85 -7.66
CA LEU A 107 13.56 9.71 -6.32
C LEU A 107 12.61 10.09 -5.19
N PHE A 108 11.91 11.23 -5.29
CA PHE A 108 11.00 11.69 -4.25
C PHE A 108 9.74 10.84 -4.20
N GLU A 109 9.20 10.42 -5.34
CA GLU A 109 7.99 9.59 -5.37
C GLU A 109 8.22 8.21 -4.76
N GLY A 110 9.35 7.56 -5.09
CA GLY A 110 9.74 6.27 -4.51
C GLY A 110 10.04 6.32 -3.01
N VAL A 111 10.09 7.50 -2.39
CA VAL A 111 10.34 7.66 -0.94
C VAL A 111 9.11 8.20 -0.23
N ILE A 112 8.60 9.34 -0.68
CA ILE A 112 7.51 10.08 -0.03
C ILE A 112 6.20 9.31 -0.11
N VAL A 113 5.87 8.72 -1.27
CA VAL A 113 4.57 8.05 -1.45
C VAL A 113 4.46 6.82 -0.52
N PRO A 114 5.44 5.89 -0.48
CA PRO A 114 5.40 4.79 0.47
C PRO A 114 5.38 5.24 1.94
N MET A 115 6.15 6.28 2.29
CA MET A 115 6.15 6.83 3.67
C MET A 115 4.79 7.41 4.04
N LEU A 116 4.17 8.18 3.15
CA LEU A 116 2.86 8.77 3.36
C LEU A 116 1.77 7.70 3.43
N GLN A 117 1.87 6.66 2.61
CA GLN A 117 0.95 5.53 2.66
C GLN A 117 1.01 4.79 4.00
N VAL A 118 2.21 4.50 4.51
CA VAL A 118 2.39 3.90 5.85
C VAL A 118 1.89 4.83 6.95
N LEU A 119 2.16 6.13 6.84
CA LEU A 119 1.67 7.13 7.79
C LEU A 119 0.14 7.15 7.84
N LEU A 120 -0.53 7.19 6.68
CA LEU A 120 -1.99 7.15 6.60
C LEU A 120 -2.55 5.87 7.23
N MET A 121 -1.96 4.71 6.94
CA MET A 121 -2.35 3.44 7.54
C MET A 121 -2.31 3.51 9.08
N LEU A 122 -1.22 4.03 9.66
CA LEU A 122 -1.04 4.10 11.10
C LEU A 122 -1.95 5.16 11.74
N VAL A 123 -2.05 6.36 11.16
CA VAL A 123 -2.88 7.45 11.69
C VAL A 123 -4.36 7.06 11.67
N LEU A 124 -4.86 6.49 10.58
CA LEU A 124 -6.24 6.02 10.49
C LEU A 124 -6.51 4.86 11.47
N GLY A 125 -5.55 3.93 11.61
CA GLY A 125 -5.60 2.87 12.61
C GLY A 125 -5.68 3.40 14.05
N GLN A 126 -4.91 4.44 14.37
CA GLN A 126 -4.95 5.11 15.67
C GLN A 126 -6.27 5.84 15.91
N ILE A 127 -6.75 6.62 14.93
CA ILE A 127 -8.05 7.31 15.03
C ILE A 127 -9.17 6.30 15.27
N TRP A 128 -9.17 5.18 14.54
CA TRP A 128 -10.14 4.11 14.73
C TRP A 128 -10.07 3.51 16.13
N CYS A 129 -8.85 3.23 16.62
CA CYS A 129 -8.65 2.71 17.98
C CYS A 129 -9.19 3.70 19.03
N VAL A 130 -8.90 5.00 18.90
CA VAL A 130 -9.38 6.04 19.81
C VAL A 130 -10.91 6.14 19.80
N PHE A 131 -11.52 6.14 18.62
CA PHE A 131 -12.97 6.24 18.48
C PHE A 131 -13.67 5.00 19.05
N ASN A 132 -13.14 3.80 18.77
CA ASN A 132 -13.77 2.56 19.15
C ASN A 132 -13.50 2.17 20.62
N ARG A 133 -12.36 2.59 21.20
CA ARG A 133 -12.10 2.48 22.66
C ARG A 133 -13.09 3.28 23.49
N ARG A 134 -13.55 4.43 23.00
CA ARG A 134 -14.61 5.20 23.70
C ARG A 134 -15.93 4.45 23.79
N ASN A 135 -16.19 3.51 22.89
CA ASN A 135 -17.44 2.75 22.82
C ASN A 135 -17.38 1.35 23.45
N LYS A 136 -16.19 0.78 23.69
CA LYS A 136 -16.05 -0.57 24.28
C LYS A 136 -15.25 -0.51 25.58
N ALA A 137 -15.91 -0.88 26.68
CA ALA A 137 -15.27 -1.16 27.95
C ALA A 137 -14.40 -2.44 27.82
N ASP A 138 -13.11 -2.30 28.10
CA ASP A 138 -12.18 -3.35 28.55
C ASP A 138 -11.82 -4.50 27.58
N GLY A 139 -11.74 -4.24 26.27
CA GLY A 139 -11.08 -5.15 25.32
C GLY A 139 -9.85 -4.52 24.66
N GLU A 140 -8.80 -5.30 24.39
CA GLU A 140 -7.74 -4.88 23.48
C GLU A 140 -8.32 -4.72 22.07
N VAL A 141 -8.37 -3.47 21.59
CA VAL A 141 -8.91 -3.13 20.28
C VAL A 141 -7.76 -3.07 19.28
N THR A 142 -7.57 -4.14 18.52
CA THR A 142 -6.59 -4.17 17.43
C THR A 142 -7.22 -3.61 16.15
N PRO A 143 -6.66 -2.52 15.57
CA PRO A 143 -7.18 -1.95 14.34
C PRO A 143 -6.94 -2.90 13.16
N PRO A 144 -7.92 -3.05 12.25
CA PRO A 144 -7.66 -3.71 10.97
C PRO A 144 -6.85 -2.74 10.10
N LEU A 145 -5.53 -2.93 10.00
CA LEU A 145 -4.64 -1.97 9.33
C LEU A 145 -4.73 -2.05 7.80
N LEU A 146 -5.02 -3.23 7.23
CA LEU A 146 -5.05 -3.42 5.78
C LEU A 146 -6.16 -2.61 5.06
N PRO A 147 -7.38 -2.46 5.61
CA PRO A 147 -8.36 -1.52 5.06
C PRO A 147 -7.88 -0.07 5.04
N PHE A 148 -7.12 0.36 6.05
CA PHE A 148 -6.57 1.71 6.09
C PHE A 148 -5.42 1.87 5.09
N LEU A 149 -4.63 0.81 4.88
CA LEU A 149 -3.63 0.77 3.83
C LEU A 149 -4.26 0.90 2.43
N LEU A 150 -5.36 0.19 2.18
CA LEU A 150 -6.16 0.32 0.96
C LEU A 150 -6.71 1.73 0.77
N ALA A 151 -7.32 2.30 1.82
CA ALA A 151 -7.86 3.65 1.76
C ALA A 151 -6.77 4.68 1.46
N GLY A 152 -5.63 4.60 2.17
CA GLY A 152 -4.48 5.46 1.93
C GLY A 152 -3.95 5.34 0.51
N TYR A 153 -3.83 4.11 -0.01
CA TYR A 153 -3.44 3.84 -1.39
C TYR A 153 -4.39 4.51 -2.39
N LEU A 154 -5.71 4.26 -2.29
CA LEU A 154 -6.69 4.83 -3.22
C LEU A 154 -6.70 6.37 -3.17
N VAL A 155 -6.60 6.96 -1.97
CA VAL A 155 -6.53 8.41 -1.80
C VAL A 155 -5.30 8.98 -2.49
N LEU A 156 -4.12 8.38 -2.27
CA LEU A 156 -2.87 8.84 -2.88
C LEU A 156 -2.87 8.73 -4.40
N GLN A 157 -3.50 7.70 -4.96
CA GLN A 157 -3.59 7.52 -6.41
C GLN A 157 -4.66 8.41 -7.07
N THR A 158 -5.74 8.76 -6.35
CA THR A 158 -6.89 9.49 -6.94
C THR A 158 -6.86 11.00 -6.70
N ILE A 159 -6.25 11.50 -5.62
CA ILE A 159 -6.07 12.95 -5.39
C ILE A 159 -5.45 13.62 -6.62
N PRO A 160 -4.36 13.10 -7.21
CA PRO A 160 -3.72 13.76 -8.34
C PRO A 160 -4.61 13.75 -9.60
N LEU A 161 -5.38 12.68 -9.81
CA LEU A 161 -6.39 12.57 -10.87
C LEU A 161 -7.47 13.66 -10.75
N LEU A 162 -7.95 13.95 -9.55
CA LEU A 162 -8.93 15.00 -9.31
C LEU A 162 -8.37 16.40 -9.57
N VAL A 163 -7.12 16.65 -9.18
CA VAL A 163 -6.44 17.94 -9.43
C VAL A 163 -6.28 18.18 -10.94
N ILE A 164 -5.92 17.15 -11.72
CA ILE A 164 -5.76 17.27 -13.18
C ILE A 164 -7.10 17.55 -13.89
N ILE A 165 -8.21 16.92 -13.46
CA ILE A 165 -9.53 17.13 -14.08
C ILE A 165 -10.07 18.55 -13.84
N MET A 166 -9.64 19.21 -12.76
CA MET A 166 -10.10 20.56 -12.39
C MET A 166 -9.28 21.70 -13.01
N LEU A 167 -8.16 21.40 -13.67
CA LEU A 167 -7.28 22.35 -14.36
C LEU A 167 -7.52 22.34 -15.88
#